data_AF-A0A7X3HU90-F1
#
_entry.id   AF-A0A7X3HU90-F1
#
_cell.length_a   1.000
_cell.length_b   1.000
_cell.length_c   1.000
_cell.angle_alpha   90.00
_cell.angle_beta   90.00
_cell.angle_gamma   90.00
#
_symmetry.space_group_name_H-M   'P 1'
#
loop_
_entity.id
_entity.type
_entity.pdbx_description
1 polymer ?
#
loop_
_entity_poly.entity_id
_entity_poly.type
_entity_poly.pdbx_seq_one_letter_code
_entity_poly.pdbx_strand_id
1 'polypeptide(L)'
;MKQKLMVGAFIAAVSLTAAAVDMSNVVKTYELQDGSKVHVFKDGKMGMENKFGKSMSMPEGKVMETKDGTKIIMKGNEIFRLDEALKKGHSEGG
;
A
#
# COMPACT_ATOMS: atom_id res chain seq x y z
N MET A 1 54.71 -25.79 3.12
CA MET A 1 53.35 -25.90 3.70
C MET A 1 52.88 -24.49 4.01
N LYS A 2 51.90 -23.96 3.27
CA LYS A 2 51.44 -22.56 3.40
C LYS A 2 50.04 -22.58 4.02
N GLN A 3 49.91 -21.92 5.17
CA GLN A 3 48.64 -21.54 5.81
C GLN A 3 47.69 -20.93 4.78
N LYS A 4 46.38 -21.14 4.97
CA LYS A 4 45.32 -20.10 4.89
C LYS A 4 43.95 -20.77 4.81
N LEU A 5 43.13 -20.59 5.83
CA LEU A 5 41.67 -20.52 5.67
C LEU A 5 41.12 -19.67 6.82
N MET A 6 41.11 -18.35 6.61
CA MET A 6 40.34 -17.41 7.42
C MET A 6 38.87 -17.58 7.04
N VAL A 7 38.06 -17.98 8.01
CA VAL A 7 36.59 -17.98 7.92
C VAL A 7 36.12 -16.56 8.21
N GLY A 8 35.68 -15.83 7.17
CA GLY A 8 35.00 -14.55 7.31
C GLY A 8 33.49 -14.77 7.28
N ALA A 9 32.83 -14.81 8.44
CA ALA A 9 31.39 -14.80 8.53
C ALA A 9 30.88 -13.36 8.30
N PHE A 10 30.32 -13.10 7.13
CA PHE A 10 29.69 -11.82 6.80
C PHE A 10 28.23 -11.85 7.30
N ILE A 11 27.99 -11.34 8.52
CA ILE A 11 26.63 -11.16 9.03
C ILE A 11 26.08 -9.88 8.41
N ALA A 12 25.27 -10.01 7.35
CA ALA A 12 24.50 -8.90 6.81
C ALA A 12 23.38 -8.57 7.82
N ALA A 13 23.59 -7.54 8.64
CA ALA A 13 22.54 -6.97 9.46
C ALA A 13 21.57 -6.20 8.55
N VAL A 14 20.40 -6.80 8.28
CA VAL A 14 19.29 -6.09 7.64
C VAL A 14 18.53 -5.34 8.74
N SER A 15 18.84 -4.06 8.91
CA SER A 15 18.04 -3.15 9.73
C SER A 15 16.76 -2.78 8.98
N LEU A 16 15.65 -3.45 9.31
CA LEU A 16 14.31 -3.05 8.87
C LEU A 16 13.85 -1.87 9.74
N THR A 17 14.13 -0.64 9.31
CA THR A 17 13.48 0.54 9.90
C THR A 17 12.06 0.63 9.38
N ALA A 18 11.11 0.10 10.14
CA ALA A 18 9.68 0.33 9.91
C ALA A 18 9.36 1.78 10.29
N ALA A 19 9.06 2.63 9.29
CA ALA A 19 8.42 3.90 9.56
C ALA A 19 7.02 3.58 10.12
N ALA A 20 6.77 3.94 11.37
CA ALA A 20 5.49 3.69 12.01
C ALA A 20 4.43 4.61 11.38
N VAL A 21 3.68 4.07 10.41
CA VAL A 21 2.33 4.58 10.14
C VAL A 21 1.59 4.51 11.48
N ASP A 22 0.89 5.58 11.87
CA ASP A 22 0.09 5.59 13.10
C ASP A 22 -1.12 4.66 12.94
N MET A 23 -0.86 3.36 13.08
CA MET A 23 -1.82 2.27 12.90
C MET A 23 -2.97 2.37 13.90
N SER A 24 -2.79 3.06 15.02
CA SER A 24 -3.79 3.33 16.05
C SER A 24 -5.01 4.09 15.51
N ASN A 25 -4.80 4.87 14.44
CA ASN A 25 -5.83 5.67 13.79
C ASN A 25 -6.29 5.10 12.45
N VAL A 26 -5.79 3.94 12.05
CA VAL A 26 -6.23 3.24 10.84
C VAL A 26 -7.53 2.46 11.13
N VAL A 27 -8.57 2.74 10.35
CA VAL A 27 -9.86 2.02 10.44
C VAL A 27 -9.96 0.88 9.42
N LYS A 28 -9.20 0.96 8.32
CA LYS A 28 -9.19 -0.07 7.28
C LYS A 28 -7.87 -0.08 6.53
N THR A 29 -7.40 -1.26 6.15
CA THR A 29 -6.24 -1.42 5.27
C THR A 29 -6.62 -2.29 4.10
N TYR A 30 -6.26 -1.86 2.89
CA TYR A 30 -6.40 -2.62 1.66
C TYR A 30 -5.01 -3.09 1.22
N GLU A 31 -4.81 -4.40 1.14
CA GLU A 31 -3.60 -4.97 0.54
C GLU A 31 -3.80 -5.15 -0.96
N LEU A 32 -2.88 -4.60 -1.75
CA LEU A 32 -2.92 -4.64 -3.21
C LEU A 32 -2.12 -5.84 -3.75
N GLN A 33 -2.43 -6.25 -4.99
CA GLN A 33 -1.75 -7.36 -5.64
C GLN A 33 -0.25 -7.15 -5.83
N ASP A 34 0.19 -5.89 -6.00
CA ASP A 34 1.61 -5.54 -6.12
C ASP A 34 2.36 -5.52 -4.76
N GLY A 35 1.66 -5.83 -3.67
CA GLY A 35 2.17 -5.86 -2.30
C GLY A 35 2.15 -4.50 -1.59
N SER A 36 1.72 -3.42 -2.25
CA SER A 36 1.48 -2.14 -1.60
C SER A 36 0.22 -2.18 -0.72
N LYS A 37 0.09 -1.21 0.19
CA LYS A 37 -1.05 -1.10 1.11
C LYS A 37 -1.63 0.31 1.09
N VAL A 38 -2.95 0.39 1.17
CA VAL A 38 -3.67 1.65 1.37
C VAL A 38 -4.34 1.62 2.73
N HIS A 39 -3.99 2.56 3.59
CA HIS A 39 -4.56 2.75 4.92
C HIS A 39 -5.60 3.86 4.90
N VAL A 40 -6.78 3.58 5.44
CA VAL A 40 -7.85 4.55 5.69
C VAL A 40 -7.82 4.91 7.16
N PHE A 41 -7.73 6.21 7.45
CA PHE A 41 -7.67 6.74 8.82
C PHE A 41 -9.06 7.16 9.31
N LYS A 42 -9.22 7.31 10.63
CA LYS A 42 -10.47 7.75 11.29
C LYS A 42 -10.98 9.10 10.79
N ASP A 43 -10.08 9.98 10.38
CA ASP A 43 -10.40 11.32 9.85
C ASP A 43 -10.80 11.30 8.37
N GLY A 44 -10.91 10.11 7.76
CA GLY A 44 -11.25 9.93 6.35
C GLY A 44 -10.07 10.10 5.40
N LYS A 45 -8.89 10.53 5.89
CA LYS A 45 -7.70 10.59 5.05
C LYS A 45 -7.19 9.20 4.74
N MET A 46 -6.32 9.14 3.74
CA MET A 46 -5.66 7.92 3.35
C MET A 46 -4.17 8.10 3.15
N GLY A 47 -3.44 7.02 3.40
CA GLY A 47 -2.01 6.91 3.16
C GLY A 47 -1.73 5.63 2.40
N MET A 48 -0.77 5.68 1.48
CA MET A 48 -0.33 4.50 0.75
C MET A 48 1.13 4.22 1.05
N GLU A 49 1.47 2.96 1.22
CA GLU A 49 2.84 2.49 1.35
C GLU A 49 3.13 1.39 0.33
N ASN A 50 4.37 1.30 -0.13
CA ASN A 50 4.79 0.17 -0.94
C ASN A 50 5.00 -1.09 -0.10
N LYS A 51 5.30 -2.21 -0.77
CA LYS A 51 5.63 -3.50 -0.14
C LYS A 51 6.78 -3.48 0.87
N PHE A 52 7.54 -2.38 0.94
CA PHE A 52 8.66 -2.19 1.88
C PHE A 52 8.29 -1.24 3.03
N GLY A 53 7.03 -0.82 3.15
CA GLY A 53 6.57 0.11 4.20
C GLY A 53 6.98 1.56 3.96
N LYS A 54 7.40 1.92 2.73
CA LYS A 54 7.73 3.30 2.38
C LYS A 54 6.49 4.01 1.86
N SER A 55 6.19 5.17 2.44
CA SER A 55 5.10 6.05 1.98
C SER A 55 5.25 6.39 0.49
N MET A 56 4.13 6.34 -0.22
CA MET A 56 4.00 6.63 -1.64
C MET A 56 2.79 7.52 -1.90
N SER A 57 2.88 8.29 -2.99
CA SER A 57 1.71 9.01 -3.51
C SER A 57 0.67 8.03 -4.04
N MET A 58 -0.60 8.29 -3.74
CA MET A 58 -1.72 7.53 -4.28
C MET A 58 -2.02 8.00 -5.71
N PRO A 59 -1.99 7.10 -6.71
CA PRO A 59 -2.31 7.47 -8.08
C PRO A 59 -3.81 7.71 -8.24
N GLU A 60 -4.20 8.96 -8.51
CA GLU A 60 -5.59 9.31 -8.80
C GLU A 60 -6.07 8.73 -10.13
N GLY A 61 -7.31 8.26 -10.19
CA GLY A 61 -7.93 7.72 -11.41
C GLY A 61 -7.42 6.34 -11.83
N LYS A 62 -6.41 5.80 -11.16
CA LYS A 62 -5.88 4.46 -11.44
C LYS A 62 -6.69 3.40 -10.71
N VAL A 63 -7.04 2.33 -11.42
CA VAL A 63 -7.62 1.12 -10.81
C VAL A 63 -6.53 0.36 -10.08
N MET A 64 -6.74 0.14 -8.79
CA MET A 64 -5.91 -0.69 -7.93
C MET A 64 -6.69 -1.95 -7.56
N GLU A 65 -6.05 -3.10 -7.71
CA GLU A 65 -6.67 -4.39 -7.39
C GLU A 65 -6.14 -4.90 -6.06
N THR A 66 -7.06 -5.18 -5.14
CA THR A 66 -6.76 -5.77 -3.84
C THR A 66 -6.48 -7.26 -3.98
N LYS A 67 -5.87 -7.86 -2.97
CA LYS A 67 -5.62 -9.31 -2.92
C LYS A 67 -6.90 -10.15 -2.95
N ASP A 68 -8.02 -9.61 -2.49
CA ASP A 68 -9.32 -10.28 -2.54
C ASP A 68 -10.04 -10.14 -3.90
N GLY A 69 -9.40 -9.49 -4.89
CA GLY A 69 -9.95 -9.28 -6.23
C GLY A 69 -10.86 -8.04 -6.35
N THR A 70 -11.07 -7.30 -5.26
CA THR A 70 -11.79 -6.02 -5.31
C THR A 70 -10.99 -5.00 -6.11
N LYS A 71 -11.64 -4.35 -7.07
CA LYS A 71 -11.05 -3.23 -7.81
C LYS A 71 -11.51 -1.92 -7.16
N ILE A 72 -10.55 -1.12 -6.74
CA ILE A 72 -10.78 0.21 -6.15
C ILE A 72 -10.16 1.28 -7.04
N ILE A 73 -10.75 2.47 -7.03
CA ILE A 73 -10.22 3.66 -7.70
C ILE A 73 -10.15 4.80 -6.69
N MET A 74 -9.09 5.60 -6.79
CA MET A 74 -8.93 6.81 -5.99
C MET A 74 -9.46 8.01 -6.75
N LYS A 75 -10.31 8.81 -6.12
CA LYS A 75 -10.79 10.09 -6.66
C LYS A 75 -10.88 11.10 -5.52
N GLY A 76 -10.22 12.26 -5.65
CA GLY A 76 -10.31 13.32 -4.64
C GLY A 76 -9.92 12.91 -3.22
N ASN A 77 -8.91 12.05 -3.06
CA ASN A 77 -8.50 11.44 -1.79
C ASN A 77 -9.56 10.53 -1.13
N GLU A 78 -10.47 9.92 -1.91
CA GLU A 78 -11.44 8.92 -1.46
C GLU A 78 -11.29 7.59 -2.26
N ILE A 79 -11.54 6.45 -1.60
CA ILE A 79 -11.61 5.13 -2.25
C ILE A 79 -13.03 4.88 -2.69
N PHE A 80 -13.20 4.63 -3.99
CA PHE A 80 -14.45 4.13 -4.54
C PHE A 80 -14.26 2.68 -4.98
N ARG A 81 -15.27 1.83 -4.73
CA ARG A 81 -15.33 0.55 -5.44
C ARG A 81 -15.62 0.83 -6.90
N LEU A 82 -14.97 0.09 -7.80
CA LEU A 82 -15.09 0.34 -9.23
C LEU A 82 -16.53 0.18 -9.74
N ASP A 83 -17.28 -0.80 -9.22
CA ASP A 83 -18.69 -1.03 -9.57
C ASP A 83 -19.61 0.11 -9.11
N GLU A 84 -19.36 0.66 -7.91
CA GLU A 84 -20.06 1.84 -7.39
C GLU A 84 -19.72 3.10 -8.19
N ALA A 85 -18.45 3.30 -8.56
CA ALA A 85 -18.00 4.43 -9.38
C ALA A 85 -18.63 4.41 -10.78
N LEU A 86 -18.71 3.23 -11.41
CA LEU A 86 -19.34 3.05 -12.72
C LEU A 86 -20.85 3.34 -12.66
N LYS A 87 -21.55 2.90 -11.60
CA LYS A 87 -22.97 3.21 -11.40
C LYS A 87 -23.20 4.71 -11.20
N LYS A 88 -22.39 5.38 -10.37
CA LYS A 88 -22.54 6.82 -10.12
C LYS A 88 -22.27 7.65 -11.38
N GLY A 89 -21.30 7.24 -12.21
CA GLY A 89 -21.03 7.89 -13.50
C GLY A 89 -22.17 7.76 -14.52
N HIS A 90 -23.00 6.72 -14.43
CA HIS A 90 -24.20 6.56 -15.26
C HIS A 90 -25.40 7.36 -14.74
N SER A 91 -25.45 7.68 -13.44
CA SER A 91 -26.59 8.39 -12.83
C SER A 91 -26.56 9.91 -12.97
N GLU A 92 -25.43 10.51 -13.31
CA GLU A 92 -25.26 11.97 -13.45
C GLU A 92 -25.40 12.46 -14.91
N GLY A 93 -25.88 11.61 -15.82
CA GLY A 93 -26.07 11.90 -17.24
C GLY A 93 -27.51 11.79 -17.76
N GLY A 94 -28.51 12.08 -16.91
CA GLY A 94 -29.93 12.12 -17.27
C GLY A 94 -30.53 13.50 -17.11
#